data_AF-A0A9D4L201-F1
#
_entry.id   AF-A0A9D4L201-F1
#
_cell.length_a   1.000
_cell.length_b   1.000
_cell.length_c   1.000
_cell.angle_alpha   90.00
_cell.angle_beta   90.00
_cell.angle_gamma   90.00
#
_symmetry.space_group_name_H-M   'P 1'
#
loop_
_entity.id
_entity.type
_entity.pdbx_description
1 polymer ?
#
loop_
_entity_poly.entity_id
_entity_poly.type
_entity_poly.pdbx_seq_one_letter_code
_entity_poly.pdbx_strand_id
1 'polypeptide(L)'
;MADTGATKVILSDRVYQQMDPSNRPMLSGSTMNQGSGGAPIKVRGKGRFSITIGSVVMERELVVADVTDDVLLGCDVFNGEKGHTDTWLSKNVILLNGVRILRMRTVEVGELRKVVVAKDTCVPGKSETLVDVYI
;
A
#
# COMPACT_ATOMS: atom_id res chain seq x y z
N MET A 1 -4.57 0.04 -4.16
CA MET A 1 -5.18 -0.20 -2.83
C MET A 1 -4.56 0.74 -1.81
N ALA A 2 -5.32 1.21 -0.82
CA ALA A 2 -4.75 1.88 0.36
C ALA A 2 -4.53 0.83 1.45
N ASP A 3 -3.30 0.68 1.93
CA ASP A 3 -2.92 -0.34 2.91
C ASP A 3 -2.17 0.31 4.07
N THR A 4 -2.84 0.47 5.21
CA THR A 4 -2.23 1.04 6.41
C THR A 4 -1.23 0.10 7.10
N GLY A 5 -1.22 -1.19 6.73
CA GLY A 5 -0.19 -2.14 7.16
C GLY A 5 1.12 -2.00 6.38
N ALA A 6 1.08 -1.38 5.19
CA ALA A 6 2.27 -1.12 4.40
C ALA A 6 3.00 0.14 4.89
N THR A 7 4.28 -0.01 5.23
CA THR A 7 5.14 1.11 5.66
C THR A 7 5.60 1.98 4.48
N LYS A 8 5.63 1.42 3.26
CA LYS A 8 6.09 2.10 2.04
C LYS A 8 5.08 1.95 0.91
N VAL A 9 5.08 2.91 -0.02
CA VAL A 9 4.41 2.73 -1.31
C VAL A 9 5.09 1.64 -2.13
N ILE A 10 4.28 0.71 -2.64
CA ILE A 10 4.73 -0.34 -3.54
C ILE A 10 4.07 -0.14 -4.90
N LEU A 11 4.86 -0.08 -5.95
CA LEU A 11 4.46 -0.04 -7.35
C LEU A 11 4.69 -1.43 -7.95
N SER A 12 3.69 -1.96 -8.66
CA SER A 12 3.89 -3.22 -9.38
C SER A 12 4.93 -3.07 -10.49
N ASP A 13 5.74 -4.11 -10.69
CA ASP A 13 6.68 -4.16 -11.80
C ASP A 13 5.98 -4.02 -13.16
N ARG A 14 4.76 -4.56 -13.29
CA ARG A 14 3.95 -4.41 -14.51
C ARG A 14 3.73 -2.94 -14.86
N VAL A 15 3.29 -2.12 -13.90
CA VAL A 15 3.06 -0.70 -14.14
C VAL A 15 4.38 0.03 -14.41
N TYR A 16 5.44 -0.28 -13.66
CA TYR A 16 6.76 0.29 -13.90
C TYR A 16 7.28 0.00 -15.33
N GLN A 17 7.05 -1.21 -15.86
CA GLN A 17 7.43 -1.58 -17.22
C GLN A 17 6.58 -0.95 -18.32
N GLN A 18 5.38 -0.44 -18.00
CA GLN A 18 4.53 0.29 -18.94
C GLN A 18 4.85 1.77 -19.01
N MET A 19 5.64 2.31 -18.07
CA MET A 19 6.08 3.71 -18.12
C MET A 19 6.96 3.96 -19.34
N ASP A 20 6.83 5.13 -19.94
CA ASP A 20 7.72 5.58 -21.02
C ASP A 20 9.19 5.44 -20.56
N PRO A 21 10.06 4.73 -21.30
CA PRO A 21 11.46 4.54 -20.92
C PRO A 21 12.22 5.83 -20.63
N SER A 22 11.87 6.95 -21.29
CA SER A 22 12.50 8.25 -21.09
C SER A 22 12.10 8.92 -19.76
N ASN A 23 10.93 8.57 -19.22
CA ASN A 23 10.41 9.10 -17.96
C ASN A 23 10.51 8.11 -16.79
N ARG A 24 11.02 6.90 -17.05
CA ARG A 24 11.10 5.81 -16.08
C ARG A 24 12.28 6.04 -15.13
N PRO A 25 12.05 6.19 -13.81
CA PRO A 25 13.13 6.40 -12.87
C PRO A 25 14.07 5.19 -12.77
N MET A 26 15.37 5.44 -12.64
CA MET A 26 16.33 4.36 -12.36
C MET A 26 16.07 3.75 -10.97
N LEU A 27 16.09 2.42 -10.89
CA LEU A 27 15.96 1.71 -9.63
C LEU A 27 17.32 1.50 -8.97
N SER A 28 17.36 1.65 -7.66
CA SER A 28 18.52 1.42 -6.81
C SER A 28 18.17 0.47 -5.66
N GLY A 29 19.14 -0.31 -5.19
CA GLY A 29 18.99 -1.22 -4.04
C GLY A 29 17.90 -2.28 -4.20
N SER A 30 18.23 -3.43 -4.80
CA SER A 30 17.37 -4.61 -4.77
C SER A 30 17.51 -5.34 -3.43
N THR A 31 16.40 -5.64 -2.76
CA THR A 31 16.36 -6.39 -1.49
C THR A 31 15.13 -7.26 -1.46
N MET A 32 15.22 -8.56 -1.15
CA MET A 32 14.01 -9.36 -0.92
C MET A 32 13.31 -8.84 0.34
N ASN A 33 12.08 -8.34 0.20
CA ASN A 33 11.23 -8.00 1.34
C ASN A 33 10.29 -9.17 1.61
N GLN A 34 10.05 -9.50 2.87
CA GLN A 34 8.98 -10.42 3.25
C GLN A 34 7.64 -9.67 3.22
N GLY A 35 6.64 -10.24 2.55
CA GLY A 35 5.26 -9.77 2.63
C GLY A 35 4.61 -10.14 3.96
N SER A 36 3.44 -9.58 4.24
CA SER A 36 2.65 -9.75 5.47
C SER A 36 2.04 -11.14 5.70
N GLY A 37 2.57 -12.15 5.02
CA GLY A 37 2.18 -13.56 5.16
C GLY A 37 3.39 -14.51 5.06
N GLY A 38 4.60 -13.99 5.24
CA GLY A 38 5.85 -14.75 5.12
C GLY A 38 6.28 -15.09 3.68
N ALA A 39 5.42 -14.86 2.69
CA ALA A 39 5.77 -15.03 1.28
C ALA A 39 6.79 -13.97 0.83
N PRO A 40 7.89 -14.35 0.16
CA PRO A 40 8.87 -13.39 -0.33
C PRO A 40 8.27 -12.56 -1.47
N ILE A 41 8.28 -11.24 -1.30
CA ILE A 41 7.95 -10.31 -2.37
C ILE A 41 9.24 -10.00 -3.14
N LYS A 42 9.25 -10.31 -4.43
CA LYS A 42 10.39 -10.02 -5.30
C LYS A 42 10.44 -8.53 -5.61
N VAL A 43 11.28 -7.81 -4.87
CA VAL A 43 11.53 -6.38 -5.09
C VAL A 43 12.61 -6.20 -6.15
N ARG A 44 12.36 -5.37 -7.15
CA ARG A 44 13.34 -5.01 -8.20
C ARG A 44 14.24 -3.86 -7.77
N GLY A 45 13.73 -2.97 -6.92
CA GLY A 45 14.51 -1.89 -6.32
C GLY A 45 13.61 -0.74 -5.90
N LYS A 46 14.23 0.40 -5.60
CA LYS A 46 13.55 1.64 -5.19
C LYS A 46 13.94 2.78 -6.12
N GLY A 47 12.99 3.66 -6.42
CA GLY A 47 13.22 4.85 -7.23
C GLY A 47 12.45 6.04 -6.70
N ARG A 48 12.80 7.25 -7.13
CA ARG A 48 12.05 8.47 -6.82
C ARG A 48 11.07 8.76 -7.95
N PHE A 49 9.79 8.89 -7.62
CA PHE A 49 8.70 9.07 -8.56
C PHE A 49 7.90 10.32 -8.20
N SER A 50 7.40 11.00 -9.24
CA SER A 50 6.34 11.99 -9.08
C SER A 50 4.99 11.27 -9.14
N ILE A 51 4.26 11.24 -8.02
CA ILE A 51 2.93 10.66 -7.90
C ILE A 51 1.91 11.78 -8.01
N THR A 52 0.91 11.58 -8.87
CA THR A 52 -0.28 12.44 -8.93
C THR A 52 -1.49 11.67 -8.43
N ILE A 53 -2.13 12.16 -7.37
CA ILE A 53 -3.38 11.60 -6.82
C ILE A 53 -4.43 12.73 -6.80
N GLY A 54 -5.43 12.64 -7.67
CA GLY A 54 -6.37 13.75 -7.86
C GLY A 54 -5.64 15.02 -8.31
N SER A 55 -5.77 16.11 -7.55
CA SER A 55 -5.05 17.37 -7.80
C SER A 55 -3.76 17.51 -6.98
N VAL A 56 -3.37 16.48 -6.22
CA VAL A 56 -2.15 16.50 -5.40
C VAL A 56 -1.01 15.86 -6.17
N VAL A 57 0.09 16.59 -6.33
CA VAL A 57 1.35 16.09 -6.89
C VAL A 57 2.40 16.03 -5.79
N MET A 58 3.12 14.92 -5.70
CA MET A 58 4.19 14.74 -4.71
C MET A 58 5.33 13.88 -5.24
N GLU A 59 6.55 14.20 -4.83
CA GLU A 59 7.69 13.30 -5.05
C GLU A 59 7.88 12.36 -3.85
N ARG A 60 7.99 11.07 -4.13
CA ARG A 60 8.20 10.03 -3.12
C ARG A 60 9.14 8.94 -3.63
N GLU A 61 9.82 8.28 -2.70
CA GLU A 61 10.52 7.03 -3.00
C GLU A 61 9.51 5.89 -2.99
N LEU A 62 9.44 5.11 -4.07
CA LEU A 62 8.56 3.96 -4.19
C LEU A 62 9.41 2.70 -4.34
N VAL A 63 8.91 1.60 -3.79
CA VAL A 63 9.47 0.27 -4.00
C VAL A 63 8.80 -0.33 -5.23
N VAL A 64 9.59 -0.80 -6.20
CA VAL A 64 9.07 -1.58 -7.34
C VAL A 64 9.18 -3.05 -7.02
N ALA A 65 8.05 -3.76 -7.05
CA ALA A 65 8.01 -5.17 -6.70
C ALA A 65 7.01 -5.96 -7.54
N ASP A 66 7.18 -7.28 -7.55
CA ASP A 66 6.22 -8.21 -8.15
C ASP A 66 5.01 -8.37 -7.20
N VAL A 67 4.01 -7.51 -7.38
CA VAL A 67 2.75 -7.49 -6.64
C VAL A 67 1.58 -7.48 -7.60
N THR A 68 0.44 -8.04 -7.19
CA THR A 68 -0.77 -8.18 -8.03
C THR A 68 -1.48 -6.84 -8.24
N ASP A 69 -1.55 -6.01 -7.21
CA ASP A 69 -2.11 -4.67 -7.28
C ASP A 69 -1.21 -3.70 -8.05
N ASP A 70 -1.80 -2.81 -8.85
CA ASP A 70 -1.04 -1.81 -9.60
C ASP A 70 -0.16 -0.93 -8.70
N VAL A 71 -0.76 -0.43 -7.61
CA VAL A 71 -0.13 0.41 -6.59
C VAL A 71 -0.74 0.12 -5.22
N LEU A 72 0.13 -0.06 -4.23
CA LEU A 72 -0.20 -0.09 -2.81
C LEU A 72 0.29 1.21 -2.16
N LEU A 73 -0.64 2.00 -1.62
CA LEU A 73 -0.31 3.23 -0.90
C LEU A 73 -0.09 2.90 0.57
N GLY A 74 1.15 3.04 1.03
CA GLY A 74 1.53 2.85 2.42
C GLY A 74 1.38 4.11 3.27
N CYS A 75 1.66 3.97 4.56
CA CYS A 75 1.57 5.06 5.54
C CYS A 75 2.54 6.22 5.30
N ASP A 76 3.61 6.01 4.52
CA ASP A 76 4.54 7.05 4.09
C ASP A 76 3.89 8.10 3.16
N VAL A 77 2.81 7.75 2.46
CA VAL A 77 1.99 8.72 1.71
C VAL A 77 1.13 9.54 2.64
N PHE A 78 0.64 8.91 3.72
CA PHE A 78 -0.28 9.51 4.67
C PHE A 78 0.43 10.44 5.69
N ASN A 79 1.72 10.22 5.93
CA ASN A 79 2.55 11.03 6.83
C ASN A 79 3.31 12.16 6.09
N GLY A 80 2.60 13.00 5.33
CA GLY A 80 3.21 14.09 4.56
C GLY A 80 3.64 15.32 5.39
N GLU A 81 4.72 15.99 4.98
CA GLU A 81 5.25 17.24 5.57
C GLU A 81 4.29 18.45 5.51
N LYS A 82 3.22 18.38 4.70
CA LYS A 82 2.33 19.52 4.40
C LYS A 82 0.90 19.38 4.90
N GLY A 83 0.61 18.40 5.77
CA GLY A 83 -0.69 18.30 6.43
C GLY A 83 -1.04 16.90 6.87
N HIS A 84 -2.03 16.80 7.77
CA HIS A 84 -2.60 15.53 8.20
C HIS A 84 -3.34 14.88 7.03
N THR A 85 -3.11 13.58 6.86
CA THR A 85 -3.95 12.75 5.99
C THR A 85 -5.01 12.09 6.83
N ASP A 86 -6.29 12.32 6.48
CA ASP A 86 -7.41 11.65 7.12
C ASP A 86 -8.09 10.71 6.14
N THR A 87 -8.39 9.50 6.60
CA THR A 87 -9.17 8.54 5.82
C THR A 87 -10.56 8.43 6.44
N TRP A 88 -11.57 8.95 5.76
CA TRP A 88 -12.97 8.84 6.15
C TRP A 88 -13.64 7.70 5.39
N LEU A 89 -13.51 6.49 5.92
CA LEU A 89 -14.04 5.27 5.32
C LEU A 89 -15.56 5.32 5.14
N SER A 90 -16.30 5.81 6.14
CA SER A 90 -17.77 5.95 6.10
C SER A 90 -18.27 6.89 5.00
N LYS A 91 -17.42 7.81 4.54
CA LYS A 91 -17.72 8.77 3.46
C LYS A 91 -17.01 8.41 2.16
N ASN A 92 -16.24 7.32 2.14
CA ASN A 92 -15.39 6.90 1.05
C ASN A 92 -14.48 8.03 0.52
N VAL A 93 -13.80 8.71 1.45
CA VAL A 93 -12.99 9.90 1.20
C VAL A 93 -11.62 9.74 1.83
N ILE A 94 -10.58 10.09 1.07
CA ILE A 94 -9.25 10.38 1.62
C ILE A 94 -9.06 11.89 1.55
N LEU A 95 -8.69 12.50 2.66
CA LEU A 95 -8.19 13.87 2.72
C LEU A 95 -6.67 13.79 2.68
N LEU A 96 -6.05 14.22 1.58
CA LEU A 96 -4.60 14.18 1.40
C LEU A 96 -4.08 15.61 1.33
N ASN A 97 -3.22 16.02 2.26
CA ASN A 97 -2.74 17.41 2.38
C ASN A 97 -3.89 18.45 2.39
N GLY A 98 -4.98 18.17 3.10
CA GLY A 98 -6.17 19.04 3.15
C GLY A 98 -7.03 19.03 1.88
N VAL A 99 -6.63 18.31 0.83
CA VAL A 99 -7.41 18.16 -0.40
C VAL A 99 -8.25 16.90 -0.33
N ARG A 100 -9.55 17.03 -0.62
CA ARG A 100 -10.48 15.92 -0.64
C ARG A 100 -10.33 15.12 -1.93
N ILE A 101 -9.80 13.90 -1.83
CA ILE A 101 -9.73 12.94 -2.92
C ILE A 101 -10.96 12.03 -2.84
N LEU A 102 -11.83 12.17 -3.84
CA LEU A 102 -13.05 11.37 -3.99
C LEU A 102 -12.76 10.13 -4.83
N ARG A 103 -13.37 9.00 -4.43
CA ARG A 103 -13.20 7.62 -4.92
C ARG A 103 -12.00 6.88 -4.34
N MET A 104 -12.26 6.09 -3.30
CA MET A 104 -11.74 4.73 -3.32
C MET A 104 -12.77 3.88 -4.07
N ARG A 105 -12.34 3.14 -5.10
CA ARG A 105 -13.10 1.97 -5.51
C ARG A 105 -12.89 0.96 -4.39
N THR A 106 -13.94 0.67 -3.63
CA THR A 106 -13.97 -0.55 -2.82
C THR A 106 -13.80 -1.67 -3.83
N VAL A 107 -12.69 -2.40 -3.74
CA VAL A 107 -12.55 -3.65 -4.50
C VAL A 107 -13.68 -4.53 -3.99
N GLU A 108 -14.45 -5.15 -4.87
CA GLU A 108 -15.37 -6.21 -4.45
C GLU A 108 -14.53 -7.31 -3.83
N VAL A 109 -14.40 -7.26 -2.50
CA VAL A 109 -13.90 -8.37 -1.72
C VAL A 109 -14.96 -9.44 -1.91
N GLY A 110 -14.57 -10.61 -2.43
CA GLY A 110 -15.46 -11.78 -2.50
C GLY A 110 -16.12 -12.05 -1.13
N GLU A 111 -17.14 -12.93 -1.10
CA GLU A 111 -17.97 -13.21 0.09
C GLU A 111 -17.24 -12.96 1.43
N LEU A 112 -17.63 -11.89 2.12
CA LEU A 112 -17.15 -11.62 3.47
C LEU A 112 -17.57 -12.77 4.38
N ARG A 113 -16.60 -13.53 4.89
CA ARG A 113 -16.85 -14.56 5.90
C ARG A 113 -16.48 -14.02 7.27
N LYS A 114 -17.46 -14.00 8.15
CA LYS A 114 -17.24 -13.74 9.57
C LYS A 114 -16.65 -15.01 10.18
N VAL A 115 -15.51 -14.89 10.83
CA VAL A 115 -14.87 -16.01 11.54
C VAL A 115 -14.71 -15.66 13.02
N VAL A 116 -14.73 -16.68 13.87
CA VAL A 116 -14.52 -16.55 15.32
C VAL A 116 -13.20 -17.20 15.68
N VAL A 117 -12.32 -16.45 16.35
CA VAL A 117 -11.03 -16.99 16.79
C VAL A 117 -11.27 -18.09 17.83
N ALA A 118 -10.61 -19.23 17.65
CA ALA A 118 -10.88 -20.43 18.44
C ALA A 118 -10.47 -20.33 19.92
N LYS A 119 -9.60 -19.37 20.23
CA LYS A 119 -9.08 -19.11 21.58
C LYS A 119 -8.66 -17.64 21.72
N ASP A 120 -8.72 -17.13 22.94
CA ASP A 120 -8.19 -15.80 23.26
C ASP A 120 -6.70 -15.74 22.90
N THR A 121 -6.37 -14.85 21.96
CA THR A 121 -5.00 -14.68 21.46
C THR A 121 -4.60 -13.23 21.60
N CYS A 122 -3.46 -12.98 22.26
CA CYS A 122 -2.82 -11.68 22.31
C CYS A 122 -1.75 -11.62 21.20
N VAL A 123 -1.92 -10.70 20.24
CA VAL A 123 -0.93 -10.45 19.18
C VAL A 123 -0.11 -9.22 19.58
N PRO A 124 1.18 -9.36 19.91
CA PRO A 124 2.04 -8.23 20.20
C PRO A 124 2.07 -7.21 19.07
N GLY A 125 2.24 -5.94 19.39
CA GLY A 125 2.43 -4.89 18.38
C GLY A 125 3.63 -5.21 17.47
N LYS A 126 3.47 -4.98 16.17
CA LYS A 126 4.48 -5.29 15.12
C LYS A 126 4.84 -6.79 14.98
N SER A 127 3.91 -7.67 15.31
CA SER A 127 4.06 -9.11 15.10
C SER A 127 2.92 -9.67 14.26
N GLU A 128 3.19 -10.79 13.60
CA GLU A 128 2.19 -11.61 12.92
C GLU A 128 2.05 -12.94 13.66
N THR A 129 0.84 -13.47 13.74
CA THR A 129 0.54 -14.73 14.42
C THR A 129 -0.54 -15.47 13.66
N LEU A 130 -0.30 -16.77 13.43
CA LEU A 130 -1.32 -17.67 12.90
C LEU A 130 -2.27 -18.06 14.03
N VAL A 131 -3.56 -17.85 13.82
CA VAL A 131 -4.61 -18.21 14.78
C VAL A 131 -5.62 -19.15 14.14
N ASP A 132 -6.02 -20.16 14.91
CA ASP A 132 -7.10 -21.05 14.51
C ASP A 132 -8.44 -20.29 14.59
N VAL A 133 -9.27 -20.46 13.57
CA VAL A 133 -10.58 -19.80 13.48
C VAL A 133 -11.67 -20.80 13.07
N TYR A 134 -12.89 -20.56 13.55
CA TYR A 134 -14.10 -21.24 13.10
C TYR A 134 -14.83 -20.34 12.10
N ILE A 135 -15.37 -20.94 11.02
CA ILE A 135 -16.22 -20.26 10.03
C ILE A 135 -17.69 -20.48 10.42
#